data_AF-A0A291QJI1-F1
#
_entry.id   AF-A0A291QJI1-F1
#
_cell.length_a   1.000
_cell.length_b   1.000
_cell.length_c   1.000
_cell.angle_alpha   90.00
_cell.angle_beta   90.00
_cell.angle_gamma   90.00
#
_symmetry.space_group_name_H-M   'P 1'
#
loop_
_entity.id
_entity.type
_entity.pdbx_description
1 polymer ?
#
loop_
_entity_poly.entity_id
_entity_poly.type
_entity_poly.pdbx_seq_one_letter_code
_entity_poly.pdbx_strand_id
1 'polypeptide(L)'
;MDRNTALAEFLRSRRARITPRQAGLPDDGGSRRVPGLRREEIAQLAGVSVDYYVRLERGRRLNVSETVLDALSRALRLDPVERTHLFQLAKPAASRPRRAATRPQPVRPGLRDLLRILDHTPALVLGRRLDVLASNRMARALLTDFDALPHRERNLVRFMFRDETARSLYAHWDTHARDIVASLRRDAGRHPHDPLLAELVGELSVQDEDFRRWWAGQDVHRHTHGSKHFHHPIVGPLTLNYESLTLPADPDQRLSVYTAEAGTGSEEALALLDAWTRRPEPAQPEPSR
;
A
#
# COMPACT_ATOMS: atom_id res chain seq x y z
N MET A 1 -9.41 -10.41 -11.24
CA MET A 1 -10.63 -10.58 -10.42
C MET A 1 -11.82 -9.93 -11.12
N ASP A 2 -13.00 -10.55 -11.07
CA ASP A 2 -14.25 -9.94 -11.53
C ASP A 2 -14.60 -8.74 -10.63
N ARG A 3 -15.02 -7.62 -11.23
CA ARG A 3 -15.37 -6.36 -10.53
C ARG A 3 -16.41 -6.59 -9.44
N ASN A 4 -17.43 -7.39 -9.74
CA ASN A 4 -18.49 -7.63 -8.77
C ASN A 4 -17.99 -8.49 -7.60
N THR A 5 -17.00 -9.36 -7.85
CA THR A 5 -16.30 -10.09 -6.78
C THR A 5 -15.51 -9.14 -5.91
N ALA A 6 -14.75 -8.20 -6.49
CA ALA A 6 -14.02 -7.20 -5.72
C ALA A 6 -14.95 -6.29 -4.89
N LEU A 7 -16.09 -5.85 -5.45
CA LEU A 7 -17.12 -5.11 -4.72
C LEU A 7 -17.71 -5.94 -3.57
N ALA A 8 -18.05 -7.19 -3.83
CA ALA A 8 -18.59 -8.11 -2.83
C ALA A 8 -17.61 -8.37 -1.68
N GLU A 9 -16.34 -8.61 -2.00
CA GLU A 9 -15.26 -8.80 -1.02
C GLU A 9 -15.04 -7.56 -0.18
N PHE A 10 -15.00 -6.38 -0.82
CA PHE A 10 -14.88 -5.11 -0.11
C PHE A 10 -16.05 -4.89 0.86
N LEU A 11 -17.29 -5.05 0.42
CA LEU A 11 -18.48 -4.89 1.28
C LEU A 11 -18.47 -5.87 2.46
N ARG A 12 -18.11 -7.14 2.21
CA ARG A 12 -18.01 -8.18 3.24
C ARG A 12 -16.94 -7.85 4.27
N SER A 13 -15.77 -7.42 3.80
CA SER A 13 -14.64 -6.98 4.62
C SER A 13 -15.03 -5.81 5.54
N ARG A 14 -15.67 -4.76 5.01
CA ARG A 14 -16.08 -3.60 5.81
C ARG A 14 -17.21 -3.94 6.79
N ARG A 15 -18.16 -4.78 6.40
CA ARG A 15 -19.24 -5.24 7.29
C ARG A 15 -18.71 -6.01 8.49
N ALA A 16 -17.69 -6.85 8.29
CA ALA A 16 -17.08 -7.63 9.37
C ALA A 16 -16.32 -6.76 10.40
N ARG A 17 -15.92 -5.53 10.03
CA ARG A 17 -15.13 -4.63 10.88
C ARG A 17 -15.96 -3.84 11.90
N ILE A 18 -17.19 -3.46 11.55
CA ILE A 18 -18.03 -2.59 12.37
C ILE A 18 -18.92 -3.41 13.31
N THR A 19 -18.91 -3.07 14.60
CA THR A 19 -19.81 -3.69 15.58
C THR A 19 -21.18 -3.01 15.58
N PRO A 20 -22.26 -3.71 15.95
CA PRO A 20 -23.58 -3.10 16.06
C PRO A 20 -23.62 -1.94 17.04
N ARG A 21 -22.92 -2.04 18.18
CA ARG A 21 -22.75 -0.91 19.10
C ARG A 21 -22.11 0.30 18.42
N GLN A 22 -21.07 0.10 17.61
CA GLN A 22 -20.47 1.19 16.82
C GLN A 22 -21.47 1.75 15.80
N ALA A 23 -22.36 0.92 15.24
CA ALA A 23 -23.40 1.35 14.31
C ALA A 23 -24.64 1.98 14.97
N GLY A 24 -24.68 2.04 16.32
CA GLY A 24 -25.83 2.57 17.06
C GLY A 24 -26.99 1.58 17.19
N LEU A 25 -26.76 0.29 16.94
CA LEU A 25 -27.74 -0.78 17.13
C LEU A 25 -27.61 -1.38 18.55
N PRO A 26 -28.71 -1.93 19.11
CA PRO A 26 -28.64 -2.69 20.36
C PRO A 26 -27.72 -3.89 20.23
N ASP A 27 -27.05 -4.26 21.32
CA ASP A 27 -26.33 -5.53 21.38
C ASP A 27 -27.30 -6.58 21.94
N ASP A 28 -27.92 -7.36 21.06
CA ASP A 28 -29.06 -8.22 21.39
C ASP A 28 -28.72 -9.40 22.34
N GLY A 29 -27.56 -9.43 23.01
CA GLY A 29 -27.18 -10.40 24.06
C GLY A 29 -27.11 -11.87 23.65
N GLY A 30 -27.52 -12.24 22.44
CA GLY A 30 -27.56 -13.62 21.95
C GLY A 30 -26.23 -14.10 21.34
N SER A 31 -26.08 -15.42 21.19
CA SER A 31 -24.93 -16.06 20.52
C SER A 31 -24.82 -15.59 19.06
N ARG A 32 -23.94 -14.61 18.80
CA ARG A 32 -23.72 -14.03 17.47
C ARG A 32 -22.68 -14.86 16.71
N ARG A 33 -23.07 -15.35 15.53
CA ARG A 33 -22.19 -16.16 14.64
C ARG A 33 -21.18 -15.34 13.82
N VAL A 34 -21.34 -14.02 13.74
CA VAL A 34 -20.46 -13.12 12.96
C VAL A 34 -19.92 -12.00 13.85
N PRO A 35 -18.64 -11.62 13.74
CA PRO A 35 -18.03 -10.62 14.62
C PRO A 35 -18.51 -9.18 14.35
N GLY A 36 -18.89 -8.86 13.11
CA GLY A 36 -19.40 -7.55 12.71
C GLY A 36 -20.92 -7.53 12.48
N LEU A 37 -21.38 -6.55 11.70
CA LEU A 37 -22.80 -6.39 11.38
C LEU A 37 -23.37 -7.58 10.58
N ARG A 38 -24.63 -7.94 10.85
CA ARG A 38 -25.42 -8.88 10.04
C ARG A 38 -25.88 -8.21 8.74
N ARG A 39 -26.35 -9.02 7.79
CA ARG A 39 -26.83 -8.50 6.49
C ARG A 39 -28.12 -7.69 6.67
N GLU A 40 -28.98 -8.13 7.57
CA GLU A 40 -30.22 -7.48 7.93
C GLU A 40 -29.95 -6.10 8.56
N GLU A 41 -28.98 -6.04 9.48
CA GLU A 41 -28.58 -4.81 10.18
C GLU A 41 -28.03 -3.76 9.20
N ILE A 42 -27.15 -4.13 8.27
CA ILE A 42 -26.66 -3.20 7.23
C ILE A 42 -27.79 -2.74 6.32
N ALA A 43 -28.64 -3.67 5.86
CA ALA A 43 -29.73 -3.35 4.96
C ALA A 43 -30.68 -2.32 5.59
N GLN A 44 -31.00 -2.50 6.88
CA GLN A 44 -31.76 -1.55 7.67
C GLN A 44 -31.06 -0.18 7.77
N LEU A 45 -29.78 -0.15 8.16
CA LEU A 45 -29.01 1.09 8.30
C LEU A 45 -28.86 1.86 6.98
N ALA A 46 -28.74 1.14 5.86
CA ALA A 46 -28.59 1.73 4.54
C ALA A 46 -29.94 2.02 3.85
N GLY A 47 -31.08 1.64 4.45
CA GLY A 47 -32.40 1.84 3.86
C GLY A 47 -32.63 1.06 2.57
N VAL A 48 -32.05 -0.14 2.45
CA VAL A 48 -32.20 -1.03 1.28
C VAL A 48 -32.82 -2.36 1.72
N SER A 49 -33.38 -3.13 0.78
CA SER A 49 -33.89 -4.46 1.14
C SER A 49 -32.75 -5.45 1.43
N VAL A 50 -33.00 -6.40 2.33
CA VAL A 50 -32.03 -7.45 2.69
C VAL A 50 -31.61 -8.25 1.46
N ASP A 51 -32.56 -8.63 0.60
CA ASP A 51 -32.28 -9.33 -0.65
C ASP A 51 -31.39 -8.52 -1.60
N TYR A 52 -31.61 -7.21 -1.69
CA TYR A 52 -30.77 -6.34 -2.51
C TYR A 52 -29.32 -6.33 -1.99
N TYR A 53 -29.12 -6.20 -0.68
CA TYR A 53 -27.78 -6.26 -0.08
C TYR A 53 -27.12 -7.63 -0.23
N VAL A 54 -27.86 -8.73 -0.06
CA VAL A 54 -27.37 -10.10 -0.29
C VAL A 54 -26.89 -10.27 -1.73
N ARG A 55 -27.59 -9.71 -2.71
CA ARG A 55 -27.17 -9.77 -4.12
C ARG A 55 -25.87 -8.98 -4.37
N LEU A 56 -25.68 -7.84 -3.71
CA LEU A 56 -24.43 -7.08 -3.75
C LEU A 56 -23.25 -7.88 -3.17
N GLU A 57 -23.40 -8.46 -1.98
CA GLU A 57 -22.36 -9.28 -1.34
C GLU A 57 -22.07 -10.62 -2.05
N ARG A 58 -22.95 -11.04 -2.96
CA ARG A 58 -22.76 -12.22 -3.82
C ARG A 58 -22.16 -11.88 -5.18
N GLY A 59 -21.83 -10.62 -5.44
CA GLY A 59 -21.23 -10.20 -6.70
C GLY A 59 -22.16 -10.35 -7.91
N ARG A 60 -23.49 -10.34 -7.70
CA ARG A 60 -24.42 -10.34 -8.84
C ARG A 60 -24.37 -8.99 -9.56
N ARG A 61 -24.49 -9.00 -10.89
CA ARG A 61 -24.48 -7.79 -11.73
C ARG A 61 -25.66 -6.89 -11.36
N LEU A 62 -25.38 -5.84 -10.59
CA LEU A 62 -26.32 -4.78 -10.24
C LEU A 62 -25.68 -3.43 -10.55
N ASN A 63 -26.42 -2.55 -11.22
CA ASN A 63 -26.07 -1.15 -11.29
C ASN A 63 -26.51 -0.50 -9.98
N VAL A 64 -25.54 -0.11 -9.16
CA VAL A 64 -25.78 0.53 -7.86
C VAL A 64 -25.82 2.03 -8.07
N SER A 65 -26.89 2.70 -7.61
CA SER A 65 -26.99 4.15 -7.67
C SER A 65 -26.01 4.82 -6.70
N GLU A 66 -25.58 6.04 -7.00
CA GLU A 66 -24.74 6.82 -6.08
C GLU A 66 -25.41 7.02 -4.71
N THR A 67 -26.73 7.21 -4.69
CA THR A 67 -27.52 7.31 -3.44
C THR A 67 -27.42 6.07 -2.56
N VAL A 68 -27.40 4.88 -3.16
CA VAL A 68 -27.21 3.62 -2.41
C VAL A 68 -25.78 3.48 -1.94
N LEU A 69 -24.79 3.83 -2.77
CA LEU A 69 -23.38 3.83 -2.36
C LEU A 69 -23.13 4.82 -1.20
N ASP A 70 -23.80 5.96 -1.20
CA ASP A 70 -23.79 6.94 -0.10
C ASP A 70 -24.38 6.38 1.19
N ALA A 71 -25.54 5.72 1.10
CA ALA A 71 -26.17 5.09 2.25
C ALA A 71 -25.29 3.97 2.83
N LEU A 72 -24.72 3.12 1.97
CA LEU A 72 -23.79 2.07 2.38
C LEU A 72 -22.50 2.65 2.99
N SER A 73 -21.96 3.74 2.43
CA SER A 73 -20.78 4.42 2.99
C SER A 73 -21.01 4.90 4.41
N ARG A 74 -22.19 5.50 4.67
CA ARG A 74 -22.58 5.96 6.01
C ARG A 74 -22.82 4.80 6.97
N ALA A 75 -23.57 3.78 6.54
CA ALA A 75 -23.87 2.61 7.36
C ALA A 75 -22.61 1.83 7.77
N LEU A 76 -21.64 1.72 6.87
CA LEU A 76 -20.35 1.05 7.11
C LEU A 76 -19.30 1.95 7.79
N ARG A 77 -19.64 3.22 8.05
CA ARG A 77 -18.72 4.26 8.56
C ARG A 77 -17.40 4.28 7.78
N LEU A 78 -17.50 4.29 6.46
CA LEU A 78 -16.33 4.33 5.60
C LEU A 78 -15.61 5.67 5.74
N ASP A 79 -14.28 5.61 5.83
CA ASP A 79 -13.45 6.80 5.73
C ASP A 79 -13.49 7.39 4.29
N PRO A 80 -13.01 8.62 4.05
CA PRO A 80 -13.05 9.23 2.73
C PRO A 80 -12.38 8.42 1.62
N VAL A 81 -11.32 7.65 1.94
CA VAL A 81 -10.57 6.82 1.00
C VAL A 81 -11.35 5.54 0.69
N GLU A 82 -11.89 4.88 1.70
CA GLU A 82 -12.75 3.71 1.56
C GLU A 82 -14.03 4.04 0.79
N ARG A 83 -14.62 5.20 1.04
CA ARG A 83 -15.75 5.73 0.26
C ARG A 83 -15.35 5.92 -1.19
N THR A 84 -14.23 6.58 -1.46
CA THR A 84 -13.71 6.74 -2.83
C THR A 84 -13.54 5.38 -3.51
N HIS A 85 -12.99 4.38 -2.79
CA HIS A 85 -12.80 3.03 -3.31
C HIS A 85 -14.12 2.33 -3.66
N LEU A 86 -15.11 2.40 -2.75
CA LEU A 86 -16.44 1.83 -2.97
C LEU A 86 -17.06 2.35 -4.27
N PHE A 87 -17.01 3.67 -4.47
CA PHE A 87 -17.53 4.31 -5.67
C PHE A 87 -16.77 3.87 -6.94
N GLN A 88 -15.46 3.69 -6.85
CA GLN A 88 -14.68 3.20 -7.98
C GLN A 88 -14.97 1.74 -8.34
N LEU A 89 -15.20 0.88 -7.35
CA LEU A 89 -15.58 -0.51 -7.58
C LEU A 89 -16.96 -0.61 -8.26
N ALA A 90 -17.87 0.31 -7.92
CA ALA A 90 -19.21 0.37 -8.50
C ALA A 90 -19.26 1.01 -9.91
N LYS A 91 -18.33 1.91 -10.26
CA LYS A 91 -18.33 2.60 -11.56
C LYS A 91 -18.18 1.65 -12.76
N PRO A 92 -18.96 1.83 -13.85
CA PRO A 92 -18.76 1.11 -15.11
C PRO A 92 -17.37 1.38 -15.71
N ALA A 93 -16.75 0.36 -16.30
CA ALA A 93 -15.40 0.46 -16.88
C ALA A 93 -15.28 1.55 -17.98
N ALA A 94 -16.38 1.87 -18.68
CA ALA A 94 -16.43 2.92 -19.69
C ALA A 94 -16.42 4.35 -19.10
N SER A 95 -16.79 4.53 -17.84
CA SER A 95 -16.89 5.84 -17.17
C SER A 95 -15.68 6.17 -16.29
N ARG A 96 -14.64 5.32 -16.27
CA ARG A 96 -13.40 5.62 -15.55
C ARG A 96 -12.59 6.63 -16.38
N PRO A 97 -12.20 7.80 -15.82
CA PRO A 97 -11.33 8.74 -16.52
C PRO A 97 -9.98 8.05 -16.79
N ARG A 98 -9.80 7.56 -18.02
CA ARG A 98 -8.67 6.71 -18.44
C ARG A 98 -7.32 7.41 -18.49
N ARG A 99 -7.25 8.75 -18.39
CA ARG A 99 -6.08 9.53 -18.85
C ARG A 99 -5.34 10.38 -17.82
N ALA A 100 -5.98 10.83 -16.72
CA ALA A 100 -5.31 11.74 -15.77
C ALA A 100 -4.75 11.02 -14.52
N ALA A 101 -5.35 9.90 -14.11
CA ALA A 101 -4.98 9.19 -12.88
C ALA A 101 -3.85 8.15 -13.07
N THR A 102 -3.24 8.04 -14.25
CA THR A 102 -2.32 6.93 -14.60
C THR A 102 -0.88 7.36 -14.90
N ARG A 103 -0.58 8.65 -15.05
CA ARG A 103 0.80 9.09 -15.26
C ARG A 103 1.53 9.14 -13.92
N PRO A 104 2.69 8.45 -13.78
CA PRO A 104 3.55 8.61 -12.62
C PRO A 104 3.94 10.08 -12.44
N GLN A 105 4.14 10.52 -11.20
CA GLN A 105 4.67 11.84 -10.92
C GLN A 105 6.06 11.97 -11.59
N PRO A 106 6.32 13.03 -12.38
CA PRO A 106 7.62 13.19 -13.01
C PRO A 106 8.68 13.48 -11.94
N VAL A 107 9.85 12.88 -12.13
CA VAL A 107 11.04 13.16 -11.32
C VAL A 107 11.92 14.11 -12.09
N ARG A 108 12.25 15.26 -11.48
CA ARG A 108 13.12 16.28 -12.09
C ARG A 108 14.50 15.70 -12.44
N PRO A 109 15.13 16.13 -13.55
CA PRO A 109 16.45 15.62 -13.96
C PRO A 109 17.51 15.72 -12.85
N GLY A 110 17.59 16.86 -12.16
CA GLY A 110 18.58 17.03 -11.08
C GLY A 110 18.44 16.04 -9.92
N LEU A 111 17.23 15.54 -9.64
CA LEU A 111 17.05 14.50 -8.62
C LEU A 111 17.50 13.12 -9.11
N ARG A 112 17.38 12.85 -10.42
CA ARG A 112 17.95 11.64 -11.05
C ARG A 112 19.47 11.69 -11.05
N ASP A 113 20.06 12.86 -11.31
CA ASP A 113 21.51 13.07 -11.19
C ASP A 113 21.99 12.86 -9.76
N LEU A 114 21.25 13.35 -8.76
CA LEU A 114 21.56 13.10 -7.36
C LEU A 114 21.55 11.60 -7.02
N LEU A 115 20.53 10.85 -7.47
CA LEU A 115 20.48 9.39 -7.30
C LEU A 115 21.70 8.69 -7.94
N ARG A 116 22.18 9.19 -9.08
CA ARG A 116 23.37 8.68 -9.77
C ARG A 116 24.66 9.01 -9.01
N ILE A 117 24.74 10.15 -8.33
CA ILE A 117 25.90 10.52 -7.48
C ILE A 117 25.95 9.64 -6.24
N LEU A 118 24.80 9.31 -5.66
CA LEU A 118 24.66 8.39 -4.52
C LEU A 118 24.87 6.91 -4.92
N ASP A 119 25.76 6.59 -5.85
CA ASP A 119 25.87 5.25 -6.45
C ASP A 119 26.24 4.14 -5.45
N HIS A 120 26.89 4.48 -4.34
CA HIS A 120 27.27 3.54 -3.27
C HIS A 120 26.32 3.53 -2.07
N THR A 121 25.28 4.38 -2.09
CA THR A 121 24.37 4.58 -0.95
C THR A 121 22.93 4.36 -1.42
N PRO A 122 22.19 3.36 -0.89
CA PRO A 122 20.83 3.10 -1.33
C PRO A 122 19.95 4.36 -1.22
N ALA A 123 19.40 4.78 -2.34
CA ALA A 123 18.53 5.96 -2.40
C ALA A 123 17.37 5.78 -3.39
N LEU A 124 16.19 6.26 -3.01
CA LEU A 124 15.02 6.27 -3.88
C LEU A 124 14.15 7.51 -3.66
N VAL A 125 13.38 7.85 -4.69
CA VAL A 125 12.39 8.93 -4.67
C VAL A 125 11.02 8.31 -4.54
N LEU A 126 10.32 8.68 -3.48
CA LEU A 126 8.95 8.27 -3.21
C LEU A 126 7.99 9.42 -3.54
N GLY A 127 6.91 9.10 -4.23
CA GLY A 127 5.79 10.01 -4.49
C GLY A 127 4.63 9.80 -3.52
N ARG A 128 3.45 10.27 -3.94
CA ARG A 128 2.17 9.98 -3.28
C ARG A 128 1.98 8.47 -3.17
N ARG A 129 1.23 8.04 -2.15
CA ARG A 129 0.90 6.63 -1.87
C ARG A 129 2.13 5.74 -1.64
N LEU A 130 3.31 6.33 -1.52
CA LEU A 130 4.62 5.65 -1.51
C LEU A 130 4.93 4.93 -2.83
N ASP A 131 4.49 5.51 -3.95
CA ASP A 131 4.93 5.09 -5.28
C ASP A 131 6.44 5.34 -5.43
N VAL A 132 7.18 4.35 -5.93
CA VAL A 132 8.62 4.47 -6.20
C VAL A 132 8.79 5.11 -7.57
N LEU A 133 9.17 6.39 -7.60
CA LEU A 133 9.26 7.18 -8.82
C LEU A 133 10.63 7.04 -9.52
N ALA A 134 11.68 6.83 -8.74
CA ALA A 134 13.03 6.54 -9.20
C ALA A 134 13.83 5.87 -8.07
N SER A 135 14.78 5.01 -8.43
CA SER A 135 15.69 4.36 -7.48
C SER A 135 17.09 4.24 -8.10
N ASN A 136 18.13 4.30 -7.28
CA ASN A 136 19.48 3.98 -7.73
C ASN A 136 19.74 2.47 -7.65
N ARG A 137 20.87 2.04 -8.23
CA ARG A 137 21.27 0.61 -8.27
C ARG A 137 21.32 -0.01 -6.87
N MET A 138 21.87 0.71 -5.90
CA MET A 138 21.98 0.22 -4.52
C MET A 138 20.62 0.08 -3.82
N ALA A 139 19.66 0.96 -4.07
CA ALA A 139 18.30 0.79 -3.55
C ALA A 139 17.58 -0.42 -4.17
N ARG A 140 17.79 -0.66 -5.47
CA ARG A 140 17.24 -1.84 -6.13
C ARG A 140 17.83 -3.14 -5.59
N ALA A 141 19.13 -3.13 -5.32
CA ALA A 141 19.82 -4.27 -4.72
C ALA A 141 19.39 -4.53 -3.28
N LEU A 142 19.21 -3.48 -2.48
CA LEU A 142 18.81 -3.59 -1.07
C LEU A 142 17.36 -4.07 -0.90
N LEU A 143 16.44 -3.62 -1.77
CA LEU A 143 15.00 -3.83 -1.63
C LEU A 143 14.46 -4.79 -2.69
N THR A 144 14.29 -4.27 -3.90
CA THR A 144 13.82 -4.98 -5.08
C THR A 144 14.02 -4.10 -6.32
N ASP A 145 14.13 -4.71 -7.49
CA ASP A 145 14.20 -3.98 -8.75
C ASP A 145 12.80 -3.44 -9.15
N PHE A 146 12.44 -2.29 -8.58
CA PHE A 146 11.22 -1.59 -8.94
C PHE A 146 11.20 -1.16 -10.42
N ASP A 147 12.35 -1.00 -11.08
CA ASP A 147 12.39 -0.60 -12.49
C ASP A 147 12.03 -1.76 -13.45
N ALA A 148 12.20 -3.01 -13.00
CA ALA A 148 11.72 -4.20 -13.69
C ALA A 148 10.19 -4.40 -13.57
N LEU A 149 9.55 -3.79 -12.57
CA LEU A 149 8.10 -3.92 -12.35
C LEU A 149 7.28 -2.98 -13.26
N PRO A 150 6.04 -3.36 -13.64
CA PRO A 150 5.09 -2.44 -14.26
C PRO A 150 4.88 -1.20 -13.38
N HIS A 151 4.72 -0.01 -13.99
CA HIS A 151 4.61 1.26 -13.24
C HIS A 151 3.58 1.26 -12.09
N ARG A 152 2.48 0.51 -12.20
CA ARG A 152 1.44 0.44 -11.15
C ARG A 152 1.83 -0.43 -9.96
N GLU A 153 2.82 -1.29 -10.14
CA GLU A 153 3.33 -2.20 -9.11
C GLU A 153 4.54 -1.61 -8.37
N ARG A 154 5.11 -0.51 -8.89
CA ARG A 154 6.20 0.26 -8.27
C ARG A 154 5.72 1.03 -7.04
N ASN A 155 5.39 0.32 -5.98
CA ASN A 155 4.85 0.90 -4.76
C ASN A 155 5.43 0.19 -3.53
N LEU A 156 5.97 0.96 -2.59
CA LEU A 156 6.66 0.41 -1.43
C LEU A 156 5.69 -0.29 -0.46
N VAL A 157 4.42 0.14 -0.38
CA VAL A 157 3.40 -0.54 0.41
C VAL A 157 3.08 -1.90 -0.21
N ARG A 158 2.90 -1.96 -1.54
CA ARG A 158 2.67 -3.24 -2.23
C ARG A 158 3.82 -4.20 -2.01
N PHE A 159 5.06 -3.73 -2.15
CA PHE A 159 6.24 -4.55 -1.84
C PHE A 159 6.17 -5.09 -0.41
N MET A 160 5.95 -4.22 0.59
CA MET A 160 5.93 -4.62 2.00
C MET A 160 4.88 -5.69 2.35
N PHE A 161 3.71 -5.66 1.71
CA PHE A 161 2.57 -6.53 2.08
C PHE A 161 2.27 -7.66 1.09
N ARG A 162 2.68 -7.55 -0.18
CA ARG A 162 2.39 -8.56 -1.22
C ARG A 162 3.59 -9.42 -1.59
N ASP A 163 4.81 -8.94 -1.37
CA ASP A 163 6.01 -9.69 -1.68
C ASP A 163 6.43 -10.51 -0.45
N GLU A 164 6.43 -11.84 -0.58
CA GLU A 164 6.86 -12.73 0.50
C GLU A 164 8.32 -12.46 0.90
N THR A 165 9.16 -12.03 -0.05
CA THR A 165 10.56 -11.69 0.22
C THR A 165 10.68 -10.48 1.14
N ALA A 166 9.75 -9.52 1.06
CA ALA A 166 9.75 -8.35 1.94
C ALA A 166 9.52 -8.75 3.40
N ARG A 167 8.66 -9.74 3.67
CA ARG A 167 8.41 -10.25 5.03
C ARG A 167 9.66 -10.88 5.65
N SER A 168 10.49 -11.57 4.85
CA SER A 168 11.77 -12.11 5.31
C SER A 168 12.92 -11.10 5.33
N LEU A 169 12.86 -10.06 4.49
CA LEU A 169 13.92 -9.07 4.34
C LEU A 169 14.02 -8.16 5.57
N TYR A 170 12.93 -7.83 6.24
CA TYR A 170 12.93 -6.96 7.42
C TYR A 170 12.94 -7.79 8.72
N ALA A 171 13.95 -7.60 9.57
CA ALA A 171 14.07 -8.32 10.85
C ALA A 171 12.88 -8.06 11.79
N HIS A 172 12.35 -6.83 11.76
CA HIS A 172 11.16 -6.39 12.48
C HIS A 172 10.10 -5.88 11.48
N TRP A 173 9.68 -6.77 10.57
CA TRP A 173 8.73 -6.44 9.51
C TRP A 173 7.48 -5.73 10.02
N ASP A 174 6.89 -6.20 11.13
CA ASP A 174 5.63 -5.66 11.66
C ASP A 174 5.76 -4.21 12.11
N THR A 175 6.90 -3.82 12.68
CA THR A 175 7.20 -2.42 13.03
C THR A 175 7.23 -1.56 11.77
N HIS A 176 8.02 -1.95 10.77
CA HIS A 176 8.15 -1.17 9.53
C HIS A 176 6.87 -1.13 8.70
N ALA A 177 6.08 -2.20 8.72
CA ALA A 177 4.81 -2.28 8.03
C ALA A 177 3.78 -1.34 8.68
N ARG A 178 3.72 -1.24 10.02
CA ARG A 178 2.92 -0.23 10.73
C ARG A 178 3.33 1.20 10.36
N ASP A 179 4.62 1.48 10.28
CA ASP A 179 5.16 2.79 9.93
C ASP A 179 4.77 3.24 8.51
N ILE A 180 4.81 2.29 7.57
CA ILE A 180 4.36 2.48 6.19
C ILE A 180 2.85 2.73 6.16
N VAL A 181 2.04 1.97 6.90
CA VAL A 181 0.58 2.17 6.98
C VAL A 181 0.23 3.54 7.57
N ALA A 182 0.93 3.98 8.63
CA ALA A 182 0.76 5.31 9.20
C ALA A 182 1.14 6.43 8.21
N SER A 183 2.19 6.21 7.40
CA SER A 183 2.57 7.13 6.34
C SER A 183 1.54 7.20 5.22
N LEU A 184 0.99 6.05 4.81
CA LEU A 184 -0.06 5.96 3.81
C LEU A 184 -1.35 6.67 4.27
N ARG A 185 -1.70 6.55 5.56
CA ARG A 185 -2.83 7.29 6.14
C ARG A 185 -2.66 8.80 6.13
N ARG A 186 -1.45 9.30 6.38
CA ARG A 186 -1.20 10.74 6.22
C ARG A 186 -1.46 11.19 4.80
N ASP A 187 -1.02 10.41 3.82
CA ASP A 187 -1.27 10.70 2.42
C ASP A 187 -2.77 10.70 2.11
N ALA A 188 -3.53 9.77 2.70
CA ALA A 188 -4.99 9.77 2.66
C ALA A 188 -5.64 11.02 3.25
N GLY A 189 -5.11 11.53 4.36
CA GLY A 189 -5.59 12.79 4.94
C GLY A 189 -5.33 14.00 4.03
N ARG A 190 -4.20 14.03 3.31
CA ARG A 190 -3.85 15.11 2.37
C ARG A 190 -4.60 14.99 1.04
N HIS A 191 -4.86 13.77 0.59
CA HIS A 191 -5.44 13.46 -0.72
C HIS A 191 -6.65 12.50 -0.59
N PRO A 192 -7.74 12.88 0.12
CA PRO A 192 -8.83 11.98 0.48
C PRO A 192 -9.65 11.44 -0.70
N HIS A 193 -9.52 12.07 -1.87
CA HIS A 193 -10.21 11.67 -3.11
C HIS A 193 -9.25 11.04 -4.12
N ASP A 194 -8.05 10.63 -3.72
CA ASP A 194 -7.10 9.99 -4.62
C ASP A 194 -7.61 8.58 -5.03
N PRO A 195 -7.96 8.39 -6.31
CA PRO A 195 -8.49 7.12 -6.81
C PRO A 195 -7.51 5.96 -6.72
N LEU A 196 -6.20 6.19 -6.85
CA LEU A 196 -5.22 5.11 -6.78
C LEU A 196 -4.89 4.73 -5.34
N LEU A 197 -4.97 5.70 -4.42
CA LEU A 197 -4.82 5.45 -2.99
C LEU A 197 -5.97 4.57 -2.49
N ALA A 198 -7.18 4.94 -2.86
CA ALA A 198 -8.38 4.18 -2.59
C ALA A 198 -8.28 2.75 -3.12
N GLU A 199 -7.85 2.57 -4.37
CA GLU A 199 -7.54 1.27 -4.97
C GLU A 199 -6.53 0.45 -4.15
N LEU A 200 -5.40 1.04 -3.78
CA LEU A 200 -4.34 0.39 -2.99
C LEU A 200 -4.82 -0.05 -1.60
N VAL A 201 -5.53 0.83 -0.88
CA VAL A 201 -6.07 0.53 0.45
C VAL A 201 -7.11 -0.59 0.38
N GLY A 202 -8.00 -0.53 -0.62
CA GLY A 202 -9.01 -1.54 -0.86
C GLY A 202 -8.41 -2.91 -1.15
N GLU A 203 -7.45 -2.96 -2.07
CA GLU A 203 -6.68 -4.15 -2.44
C GLU A 203 -6.02 -4.80 -1.20
N LEU A 204 -5.19 -4.03 -0.47
CA LEU A 204 -4.42 -4.57 0.65
C LEU A 204 -5.29 -4.95 1.85
N SER A 205 -6.39 -4.24 2.09
CA SER A 205 -7.32 -4.60 3.16
C SER A 205 -8.02 -5.94 2.94
N VAL A 206 -8.20 -6.36 1.69
CA VAL A 206 -8.78 -7.66 1.35
C VAL A 206 -7.72 -8.75 1.50
N GLN A 207 -6.50 -8.48 1.03
CA GLN A 207 -5.45 -9.48 0.92
C GLN A 207 -4.66 -9.73 2.21
N ASP A 208 -4.57 -8.73 3.11
CA ASP A 208 -3.71 -8.81 4.28
C ASP A 208 -4.45 -8.37 5.56
N GLU A 209 -4.49 -9.24 6.56
CA GLU A 209 -5.20 -8.99 7.83
C GLU A 209 -4.49 -7.97 8.71
N ASP A 210 -3.15 -7.97 8.70
CA ASP A 210 -2.33 -7.02 9.45
C ASP A 210 -2.53 -5.62 8.89
N PHE A 211 -2.49 -5.46 7.55
CA PHE A 211 -2.81 -4.20 6.90
C PHE A 211 -4.20 -3.71 7.28
N ARG A 212 -5.21 -4.59 7.20
CA ARG A 212 -6.61 -4.26 7.54
C ARG A 212 -6.72 -3.77 8.99
N ARG A 213 -6.10 -4.46 9.92
CA ARG A 213 -6.08 -4.10 11.35
C ARG A 213 -5.37 -2.77 11.56
N TRP A 214 -4.17 -2.64 11.01
CA TRP A 214 -3.36 -1.44 11.20
C TRP A 214 -3.84 -0.25 10.41
N TRP A 215 -4.68 -0.39 9.37
CA TRP A 215 -5.41 0.68 8.67
C TRP A 215 -6.68 1.12 9.40
N ALA A 216 -7.24 0.27 10.27
CA ALA A 216 -8.38 0.63 11.12
C ALA A 216 -8.00 1.42 12.39
N GLY A 217 -6.77 1.29 12.88
CA GLY A 217 -6.23 2.11 13.99
C GLY A 217 -6.18 3.63 13.71
N GLN A 218 -5.65 4.40 14.66
CA GLN A 218 -5.48 5.87 14.52
C GLN A 218 -4.04 6.33 14.69
N ASP A 219 -3.07 5.42 14.63
CA ASP A 219 -1.67 5.75 14.83
C ASP A 219 -1.12 6.54 13.63
N VAL A 220 -0.74 7.80 13.88
CA VAL A 220 -0.12 8.68 12.89
C VAL A 220 1.28 9.05 13.37
N HIS A 221 2.29 8.28 12.94
CA HIS A 221 3.70 8.51 13.33
C HIS A 221 4.52 9.09 12.18
N ARG A 222 5.13 10.26 12.37
CA ARG A 222 5.92 10.95 11.33
C ARG A 222 7.31 10.32 11.20
N HIS A 223 7.43 9.38 10.27
CA HIS A 223 8.69 8.76 9.90
C HIS A 223 9.50 9.70 9.01
N THR A 224 10.35 10.51 9.64
CA THR A 224 11.33 11.37 8.96
C THR A 224 12.71 10.75 8.94
N HIS A 225 13.08 10.01 9.99
CA HIS A 225 14.36 9.33 10.12
C HIS A 225 14.23 8.13 11.06
N GLY A 226 15.26 7.30 11.15
CA GLY A 226 15.35 6.19 12.09
C GLY A 226 16.32 5.12 11.60
N SER A 227 16.22 3.92 12.19
CA SER A 227 17.03 2.77 11.80
C SER A 227 16.15 1.63 11.31
N LYS A 228 16.63 0.89 10.31
CA LYS A 228 16.01 -0.30 9.75
C LYS A 228 16.94 -1.48 9.87
N HIS A 229 16.38 -2.60 10.29
CA HIS A 229 17.10 -3.87 10.45
C HIS A 229 16.64 -4.82 9.36
N PHE A 230 17.60 -5.30 8.57
CA PHE A 230 17.39 -6.16 7.43
C PHE A 230 18.06 -7.52 7.64
N HIS A 231 17.48 -8.56 7.05
CA HIS A 231 18.11 -9.85 6.79
C HIS A 231 18.24 -9.99 5.27
N HIS A 232 19.29 -9.40 4.72
CA HIS A 232 19.50 -9.35 3.28
C HIS A 232 20.03 -10.72 2.79
N PRO A 233 19.44 -11.31 1.73
CA PRO A 233 19.76 -12.67 1.31
C PRO A 233 21.23 -12.86 0.88
N ILE A 234 21.91 -11.79 0.47
CA ILE A 234 23.28 -11.85 -0.07
C ILE A 234 24.34 -11.50 0.99
N VAL A 235 24.05 -10.53 1.84
CA VAL A 235 25.04 -9.92 2.77
C VAL A 235 24.64 -10.06 4.23
N GLY A 236 23.57 -10.80 4.52
CA GLY A 236 23.15 -11.14 5.88
C GLY A 236 22.49 -9.98 6.63
N PRO A 237 22.65 -9.92 7.96
CA PRO A 237 22.09 -8.85 8.78
C PRO A 237 22.67 -7.47 8.42
N LEU A 238 21.81 -6.48 8.19
CA LEU A 238 22.19 -5.08 8.01
C LEU A 238 21.36 -4.17 8.91
N THR A 239 22.02 -3.23 9.57
CA THR A 239 21.37 -2.11 10.25
C THR A 239 21.69 -0.84 9.50
N LEU A 240 20.68 -0.22 8.89
CA LEU A 240 20.83 1.02 8.13
C LEU A 240 19.98 2.13 8.75
N ASN A 241 20.62 3.26 9.02
CA ASN A 241 19.92 4.51 9.27
C ASN A 241 19.24 4.95 7.98
N TYR A 242 18.09 5.61 8.09
CA TYR A 242 17.41 6.22 6.96
C TYR A 242 17.04 7.66 7.24
N GLU A 243 17.13 8.48 6.20
CA GLU A 243 16.71 9.88 6.19
C GLU A 243 15.68 10.08 5.08
N SER A 244 14.57 10.76 5.40
CA SER A 244 13.49 11.07 4.46
C SER A 244 13.35 12.59 4.27
N LEU A 245 13.95 13.09 3.20
CA LEU A 245 14.03 14.51 2.87
C LEU A 245 12.83 14.92 2.01
N THR A 246 12.02 15.87 2.49
CA THR A 246 10.92 16.46 1.70
C THR A 246 11.48 17.49 0.72
N LEU A 247 10.98 17.50 -0.52
CA LEU A 247 11.47 18.40 -1.56
C LEU A 247 10.61 19.68 -1.60
N PRO A 248 11.17 20.88 -1.38
CA PRO A 248 10.37 22.12 -1.36
C PRO A 248 9.61 22.39 -2.67
N ALA A 249 10.24 22.09 -3.81
CA ALA A 249 9.62 22.27 -5.12
C ALA A 249 8.58 21.18 -5.47
N ASP A 250 8.59 20.06 -4.75
CA ASP A 250 7.74 18.90 -5.00
C ASP A 250 7.24 18.33 -3.65
N PRO A 251 6.30 18.99 -2.93
CA PRO A 251 5.96 18.69 -1.54
C PRO A 251 5.23 17.35 -1.32
N ASP A 252 4.89 16.66 -2.40
CA ASP A 252 4.35 15.29 -2.43
C ASP A 252 5.41 14.25 -2.86
N GLN A 253 6.67 14.67 -3.00
CA GLN A 253 7.82 13.80 -3.24
C GLN A 253 8.82 13.89 -2.08
N ARG A 254 9.50 12.78 -1.82
CA ARG A 254 10.57 12.70 -0.82
C ARG A 254 11.71 11.83 -1.32
N LEU A 255 12.93 12.24 -0.99
CA LEU A 255 14.14 11.43 -1.18
C LEU A 255 14.39 10.64 0.09
N SER A 256 14.46 9.31 -0.03
CA SER A 256 14.87 8.42 1.05
C SER A 256 16.28 7.91 0.79
N VAL A 257 17.17 8.09 1.75
CA VAL A 257 18.58 7.65 1.70
C VAL A 257 18.82 6.71 2.88
N TYR A 258 19.55 5.61 2.65
CA TYR A 258 19.93 4.65 3.69
C TYR A 258 21.44 4.62 3.87
N THR A 259 21.91 4.81 5.09
CA THR A 259 23.34 4.84 5.45
C THR A 259 23.66 3.81 6.52
N ALA A 260 24.84 3.19 6.42
CA ALA A 260 25.40 2.43 7.52
C ALA A 260 26.20 3.36 8.43
N GLU A 261 26.27 3.05 9.72
CA GLU A 261 27.17 3.74 10.63
C GLU A 261 28.62 3.32 10.35
N ALA A 262 29.54 4.30 10.34
CA ALA A 262 30.94 4.07 10.00
C ALA A 262 31.63 3.16 11.02
N GLY A 263 32.50 2.27 10.54
CA GLY A 263 33.23 1.30 11.35
C GLY A 263 32.38 0.12 11.85
N THR A 264 31.15 -0.03 11.34
CA THR A 264 30.27 -1.16 11.71
C THR A 264 30.27 -2.25 10.64
N GLY A 265 29.93 -3.48 11.01
CA GLY A 265 29.75 -4.57 10.04
C GLY A 265 28.66 -4.29 8.99
N SER A 266 27.74 -3.36 9.26
CA SER A 266 26.74 -2.93 8.28
C SER A 266 27.35 -2.06 7.16
N GLU A 267 28.42 -1.31 7.44
CA GLU A 267 29.18 -0.57 6.41
C GLU A 267 29.88 -1.55 5.48
N GLU A 268 30.57 -2.55 6.03
CA GLU A 268 31.22 -3.62 5.28
C GLU A 268 30.21 -4.41 4.44
N ALA A 269 29.07 -4.79 5.03
CA ALA A 269 28.00 -5.51 4.34
C ALA A 269 27.39 -4.68 3.18
N LEU A 270 27.24 -3.36 3.35
CA LEU A 270 26.78 -2.48 2.29
C LEU A 270 27.82 -2.35 1.16
N ALA A 271 29.11 -2.28 1.49
CA ALA A 271 30.20 -2.30 0.51
C ALA A 271 30.28 -3.64 -0.25
N LEU A 272 30.06 -4.77 0.43
CA LEU A 272 29.96 -6.09 -0.20
C LEU A 272 28.78 -6.16 -1.17
N LEU A 273 27.62 -5.60 -0.82
CA LEU A 273 26.46 -5.53 -1.69
C LEU A 273 26.74 -4.67 -2.95
N ASP A 274 27.43 -3.54 -2.79
CA ASP A 274 27.86 -2.72 -3.92
C ASP A 274 28.83 -3.48 -4.84
N ALA A 275 29.82 -4.17 -4.26
CA ALA A 275 30.74 -5.00 -5.04
C ALA A 275 30.02 -6.14 -5.77
N TRP A 276 29.04 -6.79 -5.14
CA TRP A 276 28.25 -7.88 -5.73
C TRP A 276 27.47 -7.41 -6.95
N THR A 277 26.78 -6.27 -6.85
CA THR A 277 25.96 -5.71 -7.95
C THR A 277 26.77 -5.15 -9.12
N ARG A 278 28.06 -4.89 -8.94
CA ARG A 278 28.98 -4.48 -10.02
C ARG A 278 29.59 -5.66 -10.78
N ARG A 279 29.41 -6.90 -10.29
CA ARG A 279 29.86 -8.08 -11.03
C ARG A 279 29.07 -8.20 -12.33
N PRO A 280 29.73 -8.38 -13.49
CA PRO A 280 29.02 -8.73 -14.71
C PRO A 280 28.33 -10.08 -14.51
N GLU A 281 27.07 -10.18 -14.95
CA GLU A 281 26.34 -11.44 -14.99
C GLU A 281 27.14 -12.44 -15.86
N PRO A 282 27.40 -13.68 -15.42
CA PRO A 282 28.11 -14.64 -16.25
C PRO A 282 27.28 -14.88 -17.52
N ALA A 283 27.89 -14.65 -18.68
CA ALA A 283 27.27 -14.89 -19.97
C ALA A 283 26.68 -16.31 -20.01
N GLN A 284 25.38 -16.41 -20.30
CA GLN A 284 24.74 -17.70 -20.51
C GLN A 284 25.46 -18.41 -21.67
N PRO A 285 25.88 -19.69 -21.51
CA PRO A 285 26.49 -20.42 -22.60
C PRO A 285 25.49 -20.51 -23.75
N GLU A 286 25.91 -20.05 -24.94
CA GLU A 286 25.09 -20.17 -26.15
C GLU A 286 24.66 -21.63 -26.35
N PRO A 287 23.39 -21.89 -26.71
CA PRO A 287 22.95 -23.24 -26.99
C PRO A 287 23.72 -23.76 -28.22
N SER A 288 24.54 -24.79 -27.98
CA SER A 288 25.23 -25.54 -29.02
C SER A 288 24.23 -25.99 -30.09
N ARG A 289 24.50 -25.60 -31.34
CA ARG A 289 23.75 -26.04 -32.53
C ARG A 289 23.96 -27.53 -32.82
#